data_AF-A0AAP5I7Y5-F1
#
_entry.id   AF-A0AAP5I7Y5-F1
#
_cell.length_a   1.000
_cell.length_b   1.000
_cell.length_c   1.000
_cell.angle_alpha   90.00
_cell.angle_beta   90.00
_cell.angle_gamma   90.00
#
_symmetry.space_group_name_H-M   'P 1'
#
loop_
_entity.id
_entity.type
_entity.pdbx_description
1 polymer ?
#
loop_
_entity_poly.entity_id
_entity_poly.type
_entity_poly.pdbx_seq_one_letter_code
_entity_poly.pdbx_strand_id
1 'polypeptide(L)'
;MRLVTRPYLAQVSHWPKTGRHILAQYDDQSIVVYQAYSPAIGHFAATHGYFGGEFKLDRMSWIKPNFLWMMYRSGWGTKPGQEVVLAIRIQREAFNEILKAAVHSVFVPELYPSRIEWEQQLKYSQVRLQWDPDHNPSGEKLERRAIQLGLRGIVLAAYARDWIVDIENISEFVCQQRQTNDSELITPYETVYPVPKTEIAHKLGINEYPACTE
;
A
#
# COMPACT_ATOMS: atom_id res chain seq x y z
N MET A 1 15.88 -9.17 -1.91
CA MET A 1 16.65 -7.98 -2.39
C MET A 1 16.23 -6.79 -1.55
N ARG A 2 17.17 -5.99 -1.05
CA ARG A 2 16.88 -4.88 -0.12
C ARG A 2 16.00 -3.79 -0.75
N LEU A 3 15.20 -3.15 0.09
CA LEU A 3 14.48 -1.91 -0.19
C LEU A 3 15.42 -0.84 -0.79
N VAL A 4 14.97 -0.13 -1.82
CA VAL A 4 15.75 0.97 -2.41
C VAL A 4 15.34 2.24 -1.71
N THR A 5 16.30 3.03 -1.24
CA THR A 5 15.99 4.22 -0.44
C THR A 5 16.59 5.49 -1.03
N ARG A 6 15.95 6.63 -0.72
CA ARG A 6 16.37 7.97 -1.13
C ARG A 6 15.98 9.00 -0.05
N PRO A 7 16.68 10.15 0.03
CA PRO A 7 16.27 11.25 0.91
C PRO A 7 14.83 11.70 0.63
N TYR A 8 14.02 11.83 1.67
CA TYR A 8 12.61 12.21 1.58
C TYR A 8 12.40 13.51 0.79
N LEU A 9 13.19 14.54 1.11
CA LEU A 9 13.08 15.85 0.44
C LEU A 9 13.42 15.80 -1.06
N ALA A 10 14.25 14.85 -1.50
CA ALA A 10 14.57 14.65 -2.91
C ALA A 10 13.41 13.98 -3.67
N GLN A 11 12.55 13.24 -2.97
CA GLN A 11 11.43 12.52 -3.57
C GLN A 11 10.15 13.37 -3.59
N VAL A 12 9.81 14.00 -2.46
CA VAL A 12 8.54 14.72 -2.27
C VAL A 12 8.37 15.89 -3.22
N SER A 13 9.47 16.45 -3.75
CA SER A 13 9.46 17.47 -4.80
C SER A 13 8.89 16.95 -6.12
N HIS A 14 9.08 15.66 -6.42
CA HIS A 14 8.63 14.96 -7.62
C HIS A 14 7.33 14.19 -7.42
N TRP A 15 6.72 14.24 -6.24
CA TRP A 15 5.42 13.61 -6.00
C TRP A 15 4.26 14.55 -6.32
N PRO A 16 3.10 14.01 -6.74
CA PRO A 16 1.88 14.79 -6.85
C PRO A 16 1.59 15.57 -5.55
N LYS A 17 1.15 16.81 -5.67
CA LYS A 17 0.78 17.63 -4.50
C LYS A 17 -0.66 17.39 -4.07
N THR A 18 -1.53 17.07 -5.03
CA THR A 18 -2.97 16.89 -4.85
C THR A 18 -3.45 15.64 -5.59
N GLY A 19 -4.70 15.22 -5.38
CA GLY A 19 -5.33 14.16 -6.17
C GLY A 19 -5.01 12.73 -5.71
N ARG A 20 -5.60 11.76 -6.40
CA ARG A 20 -5.50 10.31 -6.13
C ARG A 20 -4.43 9.69 -7.00
N HIS A 21 -3.33 9.29 -6.37
CA HIS A 21 -2.19 8.67 -7.02
C HIS A 21 -1.69 7.47 -6.20
N ILE A 22 -1.19 6.45 -6.89
CA ILE A 22 -0.57 5.30 -6.24
C ILE A 22 0.93 5.56 -6.20
N LEU A 23 1.48 5.92 -5.05
CA LEU A 23 2.92 5.96 -4.84
C LEU A 23 3.41 4.59 -4.39
N ALA A 24 4.46 4.08 -5.03
CA ALA A 24 5.02 2.77 -4.74
C ALA A 24 6.48 2.65 -5.19
N GLN A 25 7.22 1.73 -4.58
CA GLN A 25 8.46 1.19 -5.15
C GLN A 25 8.12 -0.04 -5.99
N TYR A 26 8.49 -0.05 -7.28
CA TYR A 26 8.22 -1.16 -8.20
C TYR A 26 9.30 -1.25 -9.28
N ASP A 27 9.36 -2.40 -9.94
CA ASP A 27 10.16 -2.66 -11.13
C ASP A 27 9.30 -3.40 -12.18
N ASP A 28 9.91 -3.99 -13.21
CA ASP A 28 9.18 -4.69 -14.26
C ASP A 28 8.43 -5.93 -13.77
N GLN A 29 8.83 -6.51 -12.64
CA GLN A 29 8.34 -7.82 -12.18
C GLN A 29 7.61 -7.73 -10.84
N SER A 30 7.83 -6.69 -10.05
CA SER A 30 7.34 -6.61 -8.68
C SER A 30 6.99 -5.21 -8.20
N ILE A 31 6.22 -5.17 -7.12
CA ILE A 31 5.88 -3.95 -6.38
C ILE A 31 5.97 -4.22 -4.87
N VAL A 32 6.39 -3.21 -4.12
CA VAL A 32 6.41 -3.25 -2.66
C VAL A 32 5.10 -2.72 -2.10
N VAL A 33 4.55 -3.46 -1.13
CA VAL A 33 3.46 -3.02 -0.27
C VAL A 33 3.85 -3.21 1.19
N TYR A 34 3.34 -2.34 2.05
CA TYR A 34 3.69 -2.28 3.45
C TYR A 34 2.54 -2.74 4.33
N GLN A 35 2.88 -3.49 5.38
CA GLN A 35 1.98 -3.86 6.47
C GLN A 35 2.75 -3.80 7.80
N ALA A 36 2.03 -3.68 8.91
CA ALA A 36 2.62 -3.81 10.24
C ALA A 36 1.77 -4.71 11.11
N TYR A 37 2.44 -5.52 11.94
CA TYR A 37 1.83 -6.56 12.74
C TYR A 37 2.48 -6.71 14.12
N SER A 38 1.86 -7.52 14.97
CA SER A 38 2.49 -8.00 16.20
C SER A 38 3.78 -8.77 15.89
N PRO A 39 4.71 -8.88 16.86
CA PRO A 39 5.93 -9.67 16.72
C PRO A 39 5.68 -11.10 16.22
N ALA A 40 4.64 -11.76 16.73
CA ALA A 40 4.31 -13.14 16.35
C ALA A 40 4.02 -13.28 14.85
N ILE A 41 3.21 -12.40 14.26
CA ILE A 41 2.89 -12.45 12.83
C ILE A 41 4.05 -11.90 12.00
N GLY A 42 4.61 -10.76 12.40
CA GLY A 42 5.62 -10.06 11.62
C GLY A 42 6.93 -10.84 11.49
N HIS A 43 7.44 -11.40 12.59
CA HIS A 43 8.66 -12.21 12.57
C HIS A 43 8.45 -13.55 11.88
N PHE A 44 7.25 -14.15 12.02
CA PHE A 44 6.91 -15.34 11.26
C PHE A 44 7.02 -15.06 9.76
N ALA A 45 6.36 -14.00 9.29
CA ALA A 45 6.34 -13.67 7.87
C ALA A 45 7.73 -13.36 7.30
N ALA A 46 8.51 -12.54 8.00
CA ALA A 46 9.87 -12.21 7.56
C ALA A 46 10.82 -13.42 7.56
N THR A 47 10.67 -14.35 8.51
CA THR A 47 11.50 -15.55 8.58
C THR A 47 11.14 -16.57 7.49
N HIS A 48 9.85 -16.74 7.21
CA HIS A 48 9.38 -17.82 6.32
C HIS A 48 9.09 -17.36 4.90
N GLY A 49 9.07 -16.05 4.63
CA GLY A 49 8.77 -15.48 3.32
C GLY A 49 7.29 -15.57 2.92
N TYR A 50 6.39 -15.85 3.86
CA TYR A 50 4.95 -15.93 3.61
C TYR A 50 4.14 -15.68 4.88
N PHE A 51 2.84 -15.37 4.75
CA PHE A 51 1.95 -15.19 5.91
C PHE A 51 1.35 -16.53 6.39
N GLY A 52 1.56 -16.85 7.66
CA GLY A 52 1.07 -18.06 8.34
C GLY A 52 1.11 -17.90 9.85
N GLY A 53 1.06 -19.03 10.58
CA GLY A 53 1.06 -19.01 12.04
C GLY A 53 -0.19 -18.31 12.59
N GLU A 54 0.01 -17.20 13.32
CA GLU A 54 -1.09 -16.41 13.89
C GLU A 54 -1.83 -15.54 12.87
N PHE A 55 -1.32 -15.42 11.65
CA PHE A 55 -1.99 -14.67 10.59
C PHE A 55 -3.35 -15.27 10.26
N LYS A 56 -4.37 -14.42 10.18
CA LYS A 56 -5.77 -14.83 9.98
C LYS A 56 -6.21 -14.57 8.54
N LEU A 57 -6.58 -15.65 7.85
CA LEU A 57 -7.08 -15.63 6.47
C LEU A 57 -8.60 -15.41 6.36
N ASP A 58 -9.31 -15.51 7.48
CA ASP A 58 -10.77 -15.35 7.58
C ASP A 58 -11.23 -13.89 7.76
N ARG A 59 -10.29 -12.95 7.80
CA ARG A 59 -10.54 -11.51 7.94
C ARG A 59 -9.93 -10.72 6.79
N MET A 60 -10.40 -9.49 6.61
CA MET A 60 -9.79 -8.53 5.69
C MET A 60 -8.38 -8.15 6.17
N SER A 61 -7.41 -8.16 5.26
CA SER A 61 -6.05 -7.65 5.46
C SER A 61 -5.79 -6.46 4.54
N TRP A 62 -5.28 -5.35 5.07
CA TRP A 62 -5.08 -4.12 4.30
C TRP A 62 -3.61 -3.93 3.94
N ILE A 63 -3.33 -3.79 2.64
CA ILE A 63 -2.00 -3.47 2.09
C ILE A 63 -1.93 -1.99 1.68
N LYS A 64 -0.74 -1.39 1.79
CA LYS A 64 -0.48 0.01 1.42
C LYS A 64 0.78 0.07 0.55
N PRO A 65 0.70 0.53 -0.71
CA PRO A 65 1.91 0.71 -1.51
C PRO A 65 2.76 1.90 -1.06
N ASN A 66 2.18 2.84 -0.30
CA ASN A 66 2.86 4.04 0.20
C ASN A 66 3.37 3.86 1.64
N PHE A 67 4.64 4.15 1.86
CA PHE A 67 5.38 3.97 3.10
C PHE A 67 4.90 4.91 4.21
N LEU A 68 4.81 6.22 3.95
CA LEU A 68 4.43 7.19 4.98
C LEU A 68 2.98 6.99 5.45
N TRP A 69 2.09 6.53 4.57
CA TRP A 69 0.76 6.08 4.97
C TRP A 69 0.80 4.90 5.93
N MET A 70 1.70 3.92 5.72
CA MET A 70 1.92 2.85 6.69
C MET A 70 2.57 3.36 7.99
N MET A 71 3.46 4.34 7.93
CA MET A 71 4.10 4.91 9.12
C MET A 71 3.09 5.68 9.98
N TYR A 72 2.23 6.49 9.37
CA TYR A 72 1.11 7.10 10.08
C TYR A 72 0.20 6.04 10.72
N ARG A 73 -0.14 4.98 9.98
CA ARG A 73 -1.05 3.93 10.45
C ARG A 73 -0.48 3.13 11.63
N SER A 74 0.81 2.80 11.61
CA SER A 74 1.52 2.08 12.67
C SER A 74 2.08 2.98 13.78
N GLY A 75 2.03 4.30 13.61
CA GLY A 75 2.74 5.23 14.49
C GLY A 75 4.24 4.98 14.46
N TRP A 76 4.82 4.82 13.27
CA TRP A 76 6.24 4.49 13.10
C TRP A 76 6.66 3.23 13.90
N GLY A 77 5.84 2.17 13.80
CA GLY A 77 6.08 0.89 14.49
C GLY A 77 5.91 0.92 16.02
N THR A 78 5.25 1.94 16.59
CA THR A 78 5.07 2.04 18.06
C THR A 78 3.68 1.62 18.54
N LYS A 79 2.69 1.53 17.65
CA LYS A 79 1.33 1.17 18.06
C LYS A 79 1.24 -0.31 18.43
N PRO A 80 0.54 -0.67 19.53
CA PRO A 80 0.32 -2.06 19.91
C PRO A 80 -0.29 -2.89 18.77
N GLY A 81 0.26 -4.07 18.53
CA GLY A 81 -0.12 -4.99 17.45
C GLY A 81 0.35 -4.57 16.05
N GLN A 82 1.23 -3.57 15.93
CA GLN A 82 1.84 -3.07 14.69
C GLN A 82 3.32 -2.73 14.88
N GLU A 83 4.01 -3.48 15.74
CA GLU A 83 5.39 -3.24 16.13
C GLU A 83 6.39 -3.69 15.06
N VAL A 84 6.05 -4.72 14.29
CA VAL A 84 6.90 -5.22 13.19
C VAL A 84 6.39 -4.70 11.87
N VAL A 85 7.19 -3.84 11.22
CA VAL A 85 6.90 -3.29 9.90
C VAL A 85 7.56 -4.15 8.83
N LEU A 86 6.78 -4.54 7.85
CA LEU A 86 7.21 -5.36 6.73
C LEU A 86 7.14 -4.57 5.43
N ALA A 87 8.17 -4.71 4.60
CA ALA A 87 8.10 -4.43 3.17
C ALA A 87 7.89 -5.76 2.44
N ILE A 88 6.69 -5.95 1.88
CA ILE A 88 6.29 -7.17 1.16
C ILE A 88 6.41 -6.88 -0.33
N ARG A 89 7.30 -7.60 -1.00
CA ARG A 89 7.40 -7.56 -2.45
C ARG A 89 6.47 -8.61 -3.03
N ILE A 90 5.54 -8.18 -3.88
CA ILE A 90 4.62 -9.06 -4.60
C ILE A 90 4.82 -8.94 -6.10
N GLN A 91 4.41 -9.98 -6.83
CA GLN A 91 4.39 -9.96 -8.29
C GLN A 91 3.60 -8.75 -8.80
N ARG A 92 4.12 -8.06 -9.81
CA ARG A 92 3.49 -6.85 -10.36
C ARG A 92 2.15 -7.17 -11.03
N GLU A 93 2.08 -8.31 -11.70
CA GLU A 93 0.86 -8.85 -12.28
C GLU A 93 -0.21 -9.09 -11.20
N ALA A 94 0.17 -9.68 -10.07
CA ALA A 94 -0.74 -9.89 -8.94
C ALA A 94 -1.31 -8.56 -8.41
N PHE A 95 -0.50 -7.52 -8.28
CA PHE A 95 -0.99 -6.21 -7.89
C PHE A 95 -1.94 -5.60 -8.92
N ASN A 96 -1.66 -5.78 -10.21
CA ASN A 96 -2.59 -5.36 -11.28
C ASN A 96 -3.93 -6.10 -11.19
N GLU A 97 -3.93 -7.40 -10.89
CA GLU A 97 -5.16 -8.16 -10.64
C GLU A 97 -5.93 -7.67 -9.41
N ILE A 98 -5.23 -7.30 -8.33
CA ILE A 98 -5.85 -6.66 -7.15
C ILE A 98 -6.54 -5.35 -7.56
N LEU A 99 -5.85 -4.48 -8.31
CA LEU A 99 -6.42 -3.22 -8.79
C LEU A 99 -7.64 -3.45 -9.70
N LYS A 100 -7.60 -4.46 -10.59
CA LYS A 100 -8.74 -4.85 -11.42
C LYS A 100 -9.91 -5.37 -10.60
N ALA A 101 -9.69 -6.08 -9.50
CA ALA A 101 -10.76 -6.61 -8.67
C ALA A 101 -11.34 -5.59 -7.66
N ALA A 102 -10.69 -4.44 -7.49
CA ALA A 102 -11.03 -3.47 -6.47
C ALA A 102 -12.42 -2.83 -6.64
N VAL A 103 -13.18 -2.79 -5.54
CA VAL A 103 -14.45 -2.06 -5.40
C VAL A 103 -14.32 -1.03 -4.28
N HIS A 104 -14.85 0.18 -4.49
CA HIS A 104 -14.77 1.27 -3.51
C HIS A 104 -15.49 0.90 -2.21
N SER A 105 -14.86 1.15 -1.07
CA SER A 105 -15.46 0.93 0.26
C SER A 105 -16.56 1.94 0.62
N VAL A 106 -16.71 3.00 -0.17
CA VAL A 106 -17.75 4.03 -0.08
C VAL A 106 -18.41 4.19 -1.44
N PHE A 107 -19.72 4.46 -1.46
CA PHE A 107 -20.47 4.73 -2.69
C PHE A 107 -19.95 5.99 -3.39
N VAL A 108 -19.65 5.88 -4.68
CA VAL A 108 -19.20 6.98 -5.55
C VAL A 108 -20.23 7.13 -6.69
N PRO A 109 -21.12 8.14 -6.64
CA PRO A 109 -22.22 8.27 -7.59
C PRO A 109 -21.79 8.28 -9.06
N GLU A 110 -20.60 8.78 -9.35
CA GLU A 110 -20.06 8.89 -10.71
C GLU A 110 -19.58 7.56 -11.29
N LEU A 111 -19.36 6.54 -10.44
CA LEU A 111 -18.77 5.25 -10.82
C LEU A 111 -19.75 4.08 -10.72
N TYR A 112 -20.83 4.21 -9.97
CA TYR A 112 -21.79 3.13 -9.74
C TYR A 112 -23.19 3.56 -10.16
N PRO A 113 -23.95 2.73 -10.90
CA PRO A 113 -25.29 3.10 -11.36
C PRO A 113 -26.27 3.37 -10.23
N SER A 114 -26.14 2.66 -9.10
CA SER A 114 -26.98 2.83 -7.92
C SER A 114 -26.28 2.37 -6.65
N ARG A 115 -26.78 2.84 -5.49
CA ARG A 115 -26.31 2.40 -4.18
C ARG A 115 -26.53 0.90 -3.97
N ILE A 116 -27.64 0.36 -4.47
CA ILE A 116 -28.00 -1.06 -4.36
C ILE A 116 -27.00 -1.93 -5.12
N GLU A 117 -26.69 -1.58 -6.38
CA GLU A 117 -25.70 -2.31 -7.18
C GLU A 117 -24.30 -2.24 -6.57
N TRP A 118 -23.88 -1.07 -6.09
CA TRP A 118 -22.62 -0.92 -5.38
C TRP A 118 -22.55 -1.80 -4.12
N GLU A 119 -23.61 -1.81 -3.29
CA GLU A 119 -23.66 -2.66 -2.09
C GLU A 119 -23.55 -4.15 -2.44
N GLN A 120 -24.20 -4.59 -3.53
CA GLN A 120 -24.07 -5.95 -4.04
C GLN A 120 -22.64 -6.24 -4.50
N GLN A 121 -22.03 -5.39 -5.33
CA GLN A 121 -20.64 -5.54 -5.77
C GLN A 121 -19.67 -5.58 -4.58
N LEU A 122 -19.85 -4.70 -3.59
CA LEU A 122 -19.02 -4.63 -2.39
C LEU A 122 -19.18 -5.88 -1.49
N LYS A 123 -20.39 -6.45 -1.43
CA LYS A 123 -20.69 -7.66 -0.66
C LYS A 123 -19.92 -8.87 -1.21
N TYR A 124 -19.84 -9.02 -2.53
CA TYR A 124 -19.17 -10.16 -3.17
C TYR A 124 -17.69 -9.91 -3.49
N SER A 125 -17.25 -8.65 -3.52
CA SER A 125 -15.86 -8.31 -3.84
C SER A 125 -14.86 -8.86 -2.83
N GLN A 126 -13.76 -9.40 -3.33
CA GLN A 126 -12.63 -9.84 -2.50
C GLN A 126 -11.56 -8.76 -2.30
N VAL A 127 -11.69 -7.64 -3.03
CA VAL A 127 -10.79 -6.49 -2.92
C VAL A 127 -11.59 -5.22 -2.67
N ARG A 128 -11.36 -4.60 -1.52
CA ARG A 128 -11.91 -3.29 -1.19
C ARG A 128 -10.86 -2.22 -1.39
N LEU A 129 -11.25 -1.10 -1.96
CA LEU A 129 -10.39 0.06 -2.16
C LEU A 129 -10.88 1.21 -1.30
N GLN A 130 -9.94 1.89 -0.67
CA GLN A 130 -10.18 3.12 0.05
C GLN A 130 -9.08 4.14 -0.28
N TRP A 131 -9.50 5.36 -0.56
CA TRP A 131 -8.63 6.52 -0.68
C TRP A 131 -8.66 7.31 0.62
N ASP A 132 -7.53 7.41 1.30
CA ASP A 132 -7.36 8.21 2.53
C ASP A 132 -6.45 9.42 2.25
N PRO A 133 -6.41 10.44 3.12
CA PRO A 133 -5.36 11.44 3.04
C PRO A 133 -3.99 10.76 3.04
N ASP A 134 -3.07 11.23 2.21
CA ASP A 134 -1.66 10.93 2.43
C ASP A 134 -1.15 11.78 3.62
N HIS A 135 0.02 11.43 4.14
CA HIS A 135 0.62 12.07 5.30
C HIS A 135 2.09 12.41 5.08
N ASN A 136 2.52 13.55 5.63
CA ASN A 136 3.95 13.86 5.76
C ASN A 136 4.57 13.06 6.94
N PRO A 137 5.90 13.12 7.14
CA PRO A 137 6.57 12.38 8.21
C PRO A 137 6.06 12.70 9.62
N SER A 138 5.64 13.93 9.86
CA SER A 138 5.03 14.37 11.12
C SER A 138 3.59 13.87 11.32
N GLY A 139 2.97 13.29 10.29
CA GLY A 139 1.61 12.75 10.33
C GLY A 139 0.53 13.76 9.96
N GLU A 140 0.88 14.95 9.47
CA GLU A 140 -0.09 15.93 8.97
C GLU A 140 -0.68 15.47 7.65
N LYS A 141 -1.97 15.75 7.46
CA LYS A 141 -2.70 15.37 6.24
C LYS A 141 -2.23 16.22 5.06
N LEU A 142 -2.09 15.58 3.90
CA LEU A 142 -1.80 16.23 2.64
C LEU A 142 -3.03 16.23 1.73
N GLU A 143 -3.02 17.11 0.71
CA GLU A 143 -4.09 17.19 -0.28
C GLU A 143 -4.10 16.00 -1.25
N ARG A 144 -2.91 15.44 -1.54
CA ARG A 144 -2.82 14.14 -2.24
C ARG A 144 -3.37 13.01 -1.37
N ARG A 145 -3.86 11.97 -2.04
CA ARG A 145 -4.50 10.80 -1.42
C ARG A 145 -3.63 9.57 -1.57
N ALA A 146 -3.61 8.75 -0.53
CA ALA A 146 -2.99 7.43 -0.53
C ALA A 146 -4.05 6.33 -0.64
N ILE A 147 -3.77 5.32 -1.44
CA ILE A 147 -4.62 4.14 -1.59
C ILE A 147 -4.33 3.13 -0.47
N GLN A 148 -5.37 2.46 0.03
CA GLN A 148 -5.23 1.17 0.69
C GLN A 148 -6.19 0.14 0.09
N LEU A 149 -5.71 -1.10 0.03
CA LEU A 149 -6.43 -2.22 -0.58
C LEU A 149 -6.66 -3.30 0.46
N GLY A 150 -7.92 -3.59 0.76
CA GLY A 150 -8.35 -4.64 1.66
C GLY A 150 -8.55 -5.93 0.89
N LEU A 151 -7.84 -6.98 1.26
CA LEU A 151 -7.87 -8.30 0.65
C LEU A 151 -8.58 -9.30 1.57
N ARG A 152 -9.45 -10.15 1.00
CA ARG A 152 -10.08 -11.28 1.70
C ARG A 152 -10.28 -12.48 0.78
N GLY A 153 -10.66 -13.63 1.33
CA GLY A 153 -11.02 -14.82 0.54
C GLY A 153 -9.83 -15.37 -0.25
N ILE A 154 -10.07 -15.81 -1.49
CA ILE A 154 -9.03 -16.42 -2.33
C ILE A 154 -7.93 -15.41 -2.71
N VAL A 155 -8.28 -14.13 -2.85
CA VAL A 155 -7.27 -13.08 -3.12
C VAL A 155 -6.32 -12.91 -1.94
N LEU A 156 -6.82 -12.94 -0.70
CA LEU A 156 -5.96 -12.89 0.48
C LEU A 156 -5.10 -14.14 0.62
N ALA A 157 -5.65 -15.32 0.31
CA ALA A 157 -4.91 -16.57 0.35
C ALA A 157 -3.75 -16.58 -0.67
N ALA A 158 -4.02 -16.15 -1.90
CA ALA A 158 -3.00 -16.03 -2.94
C ALA A 158 -1.96 -14.96 -2.59
N TYR A 159 -2.38 -13.79 -2.09
CA TYR A 159 -1.46 -12.77 -1.56
C TYR A 159 -0.60 -13.30 -0.42
N ALA A 160 -1.14 -14.11 0.48
CA ALA A 160 -0.44 -14.57 1.67
C ALA A 160 0.64 -15.63 1.39
N ARG A 161 0.61 -16.25 0.19
CA ARG A 161 1.45 -17.40 -0.17
C ARG A 161 2.04 -17.27 -1.57
N ASP A 162 1.19 -17.31 -2.59
CA ASP A 162 1.58 -17.57 -3.97
C ASP A 162 2.16 -16.33 -4.69
N TRP A 163 1.69 -15.14 -4.32
CA TRP A 163 2.08 -13.89 -4.99
C TRP A 163 3.28 -13.19 -4.37
N ILE A 164 3.78 -13.68 -3.23
CA ILE A 164 4.90 -13.07 -2.52
C ILE A 164 6.21 -13.48 -3.20
N VAL A 165 7.03 -12.47 -3.48
CA VAL A 165 8.39 -12.64 -3.98
C VAL A 165 9.39 -12.62 -2.82
N ASP A 166 9.21 -11.68 -1.87
CA ASP A 166 10.11 -11.47 -0.73
C ASP A 166 9.39 -10.72 0.39
N ILE A 167 9.81 -10.95 1.65
CA ILE A 167 9.34 -10.19 2.82
C ILE A 167 10.54 -9.71 3.62
N GLU A 168 10.73 -8.40 3.66
CA GLU A 168 11.78 -7.77 4.45
C GLU A 168 11.20 -7.18 5.74
N ASN A 169 11.74 -7.58 6.90
CA ASN A 169 11.48 -6.90 8.17
C ASN A 169 12.28 -5.60 8.22
N ILE A 170 11.60 -4.47 8.08
CA ILE A 170 12.22 -3.14 8.03
C ILE A 170 12.08 -2.39 9.37
N SER A 171 11.75 -3.07 10.46
CA SER A 171 11.47 -2.43 11.75
C SER A 171 12.67 -1.66 12.31
N GLU A 172 13.88 -2.18 12.12
CA GLU A 172 15.11 -1.46 12.53
C GLU A 172 15.28 -0.17 11.73
N PHE A 173 15.11 -0.25 10.40
CA PHE A 173 15.13 0.92 9.53
C PHE A 173 14.08 1.96 9.97
N VAL A 174 12.83 1.54 10.19
CA VAL A 174 11.76 2.42 10.68
C VAL A 174 12.11 3.07 12.01
N CYS A 175 12.69 2.32 12.95
CA CYS A 175 13.11 2.84 14.25
C CYS A 175 14.19 3.92 14.11
N GLN A 176 15.18 3.71 13.23
CA GLN A 176 16.22 4.68 12.93
C GLN A 176 15.63 5.95 12.30
N GLN A 177 14.80 5.80 11.27
CA GLN A 177 14.23 6.93 10.54
C GLN A 177 13.28 7.78 11.38
N ARG A 178 12.53 7.16 12.32
CA ARG A 178 11.65 7.88 13.25
C ARG A 178 12.38 8.94 14.10
N GLN A 179 13.68 8.77 14.35
CA GLN A 179 14.48 9.71 15.15
C GLN A 179 15.04 10.88 14.34
N THR A 180 14.89 10.85 13.02
CA THR A 180 15.42 11.88 12.12
C THR A 180 14.42 13.00 11.90
N ASN A 181 14.91 14.18 11.55
CA ASN A 181 14.09 15.26 11.02
C ASN A 181 13.92 15.09 9.49
N ASP A 182 12.97 15.82 8.89
CA ASP A 182 12.67 15.73 7.46
C ASP A 182 13.88 15.91 6.53
N SER A 183 14.89 16.70 6.92
CA SER A 183 16.08 16.96 6.09
C SER A 183 17.05 15.80 6.03
N GLU A 184 17.05 14.94 7.04
CA GLU A 184 17.89 13.74 7.15
C GLU A 184 17.10 12.45 6.87
N LEU A 185 15.77 12.55 6.81
CA LEU A 185 14.88 11.42 6.66
C LEU A 185 15.13 10.70 5.33
N ILE A 186 15.42 9.41 5.44
CA ILE A 186 15.51 8.49 4.30
C ILE A 186 14.21 7.68 4.24
N THR A 187 13.58 7.63 3.08
CA THR A 187 12.39 6.81 2.83
C THR A 187 12.65 5.83 1.69
N PRO A 188 11.82 4.77 1.56
CA PRO A 188 11.82 3.95 0.36
C PRO A 188 11.63 4.83 -0.88
N TYR A 189 12.22 4.42 -2.00
CA TYR A 189 12.10 5.15 -3.26
C TYR A 189 10.73 4.87 -3.88
N GLU A 190 9.85 5.87 -3.87
CA GLU A 190 8.50 5.74 -4.40
C GLU A 190 8.27 6.69 -5.57
N THR A 191 7.66 6.17 -6.63
CA THR A 191 7.18 6.95 -7.77
C THR A 191 5.73 6.64 -8.05
N VAL A 192 5.08 7.43 -8.91
CA VAL A 192 3.70 7.16 -9.32
C VAL A 192 3.67 5.85 -10.10
N TYR A 193 2.91 4.87 -9.59
CA TYR A 193 2.70 3.59 -10.24
C TYR A 193 1.85 3.78 -11.52
N PRO A 194 2.32 3.31 -12.68
CA PRO A 194 1.64 3.53 -13.95
C PRO A 194 0.47 2.57 -14.05
N VAL A 195 -0.72 3.07 -13.75
CA VAL A 195 -1.97 2.39 -14.10
C VAL A 195 -2.34 2.81 -15.51
N PRO A 196 -2.42 1.89 -16.49
CA PRO A 196 -2.78 2.24 -17.86
C PRO A 196 -4.05 3.08 -17.90
N LYS A 197 -4.07 4.17 -18.70
CA LYS A 197 -5.24 5.04 -18.94
C LYS A 197 -6.36 4.24 -19.62
N THR A 198 -7.06 3.46 -18.80
CA THR A 198 -8.02 2.43 -19.16
C THR A 198 -9.23 2.58 -18.26
N GLU A 199 -10.25 1.74 -18.49
CA GLU A 199 -11.38 1.56 -17.59
C GLU A 199 -10.94 1.34 -16.12
N ILE A 200 -9.77 0.73 -15.88
CA ILE A 200 -9.24 0.53 -14.53
C ILE A 200 -8.90 1.87 -13.86
N ALA A 201 -8.16 2.76 -14.54
CA ALA A 201 -7.78 4.05 -13.96
C ALA A 201 -9.01 4.91 -13.65
N HIS A 202 -9.99 4.91 -14.57
CA HIS A 202 -11.28 5.58 -14.36
C HIS A 202 -12.04 4.98 -13.17
N LYS A 203 -12.18 3.64 -13.12
CA LYS A 203 -12.84 2.94 -12.03
C LYS A 203 -12.19 3.20 -10.68
N LEU A 204 -10.86 3.27 -10.62
CA LEU A 204 -10.13 3.55 -9.37
C LEU A 204 -10.20 5.04 -8.98
N GLY A 205 -10.63 5.91 -9.90
CA GLY A 205 -10.64 7.36 -9.73
C GLY A 205 -9.25 7.96 -9.65
N ILE A 206 -8.27 7.42 -10.39
CA ILE A 206 -6.89 7.92 -10.41
C ILE A 206 -6.83 9.20 -11.25
N ASN A 207 -6.16 10.22 -10.74
CA ASN A 207 -5.94 11.47 -11.47
C ASN A 207 -4.77 11.32 -12.46
N GLU A 208 -4.84 12.06 -13.57
CA GLU A 208 -3.71 12.14 -14.50
C GLU A 208 -2.50 12.74 -13.80
N TYR A 209 -1.34 12.13 -14.05
CA TYR A 209 -0.06 12.66 -13.64
C TYR A 209 0.85 12.64 -14.87
N PRO A 210 1.51 13.76 -15.23
CA PRO A 210 2.48 13.72 -16.32
C PRO A 210 3.53 12.68 -15.97
N ALA A 211 3.73 11.70 -16.85
CA ALA A 211 4.89 10.83 -16.72
C ALA A 211 6.10 11.75 -16.70
N CYS A 212 6.93 11.67 -15.65
CA CYS A 212 8.23 12.31 -15.68
C CYS A 212 8.92 11.76 -16.94
N THR A 213 9.14 12.63 -17.92
CA THR A 213 10.10 12.36 -18.99
C THR A 213 11.44 12.25 -18.28
N GLU A 214 11.97 11.03 -18.21
CA GLU A 214 13.39 10.82 -17.88
C GLU A 214 14.29 11.53 -18.89
#